data_AF-A0A0G4I4X4-F1
#
_entry.id   AF-A0A0G4I4X4-F1
#
_cell.length_a   1.000
_cell.length_b   1.000
_cell.length_c   1.000
_cell.angle_alpha   90.00
_cell.angle_beta   90.00
_cell.angle_gamma   90.00
#
_symmetry.space_group_name_H-M   'P 1'
#
loop_
_entity.id
_entity.type
_entity.pdbx_description
1 polymer ?
#
loop_
_entity_poly.entity_id
_entity_poly.type
_entity_poly.pdbx_seq_one_letter_code
_entity_poly.pdbx_strand_id
1 'polypeptide(L)'
;MIDQGERDEKIICVHMDDPEWKDVQSVFDLRPQKLKEIKRFFEDYKKNENKDVAVDKFFGPEEAKEICRTAARTYETEVKIKQRFIRIK
;
A
#
# COMPACT_ATOMS: atom_id res chain seq x y z
N MET A 1 -6.39 1.37 4.32
CA MET A 1 -7.27 0.26 4.77
C MET A 1 -6.95 -0.03 6.20
N ILE A 2 -7.90 -0.59 6.92
CA ILE A 2 -7.73 -1.03 8.31
C ILE A 2 -7.86 -2.55 8.32
N ASP A 3 -6.85 -3.23 8.83
CA ASP A 3 -6.84 -4.68 9.05
C ASP A 3 -6.75 -4.93 10.56
N GLN A 4 -7.79 -5.53 11.13
CA GLN A 4 -7.86 -5.82 12.58
C GLN A 4 -7.60 -4.63 13.52
N GLY A 5 -7.96 -3.42 13.08
CA GLY A 5 -7.75 -2.18 13.87
C GLY A 5 -6.39 -1.51 13.64
N GLU A 6 -5.50 -2.14 12.86
CA GLU A 6 -4.22 -1.56 12.47
C GLU A 6 -4.31 -0.94 11.07
N ARG A 7 -3.54 0.13 10.85
CA ARG A 7 -3.40 0.72 9.51
C ARG A 7 -2.48 -0.16 8.70
N ASP A 8 -2.98 -0.61 7.55
CA ASP A 8 -2.22 -1.41 6.57
C ASP A 8 -2.30 -0.69 5.22
N GLU A 9 -1.66 0.48 5.06
CA GLU A 9 -1.71 1.17 3.78
C GLU A 9 -1.04 0.35 2.66
N LYS A 10 -1.74 0.23 1.51
CA LYS A 10 -1.22 -0.47 0.32
C LYS A 10 -0.97 0.51 -0.81
N ILE A 11 0.20 0.39 -1.43
CA ILE A 11 0.61 1.22 -2.58
C ILE A 11 0.15 0.54 -3.87
N ILE A 12 -0.47 1.31 -4.76
CA ILE A 12 -0.78 0.89 -6.12
C ILE A 12 0.25 1.54 -7.04
N CYS A 13 0.95 0.74 -7.81
CA CYS A 13 1.96 1.19 -8.76
C CYS A 13 1.84 0.45 -10.09
N VAL A 14 2.50 1.02 -11.10
CA VAL A 14 2.67 0.42 -12.42
C VAL A 14 4.15 0.19 -12.66
N HIS A 15 4.48 -0.70 -13.59
CA HIS A 15 5.87 -0.93 -13.98
C HIS A 15 6.35 0.21 -14.88
N MET A 16 7.55 0.77 -14.61
CA MET A 16 8.04 1.94 -15.36
C MET A 16 8.32 1.64 -16.84
N ASP A 17 8.76 0.43 -17.15
CA ASP A 17 9.10 0.03 -18.53
C ASP A 17 7.94 -0.64 -19.28
N ASP A 18 6.74 -0.71 -18.69
CA ASP A 18 5.58 -1.26 -19.37
C ASP A 18 4.90 -0.18 -20.22
N PRO A 19 4.92 -0.30 -21.57
CA PRO A 19 4.35 0.71 -22.45
C PRO A 19 2.83 0.85 -22.31
N GLU A 20 2.12 -0.15 -21.77
CA GLU A 20 0.68 -0.07 -21.50
C GLU A 20 0.37 1.01 -20.45
N TRP A 21 1.30 1.25 -19.51
CA TRP A 21 1.09 2.13 -18.37
C TRP A 21 1.83 3.47 -18.45
N LYS A 22 2.54 3.74 -19.55
CA LYS A 22 3.42 4.91 -19.71
C LYS A 22 2.76 6.27 -19.39
N ASP A 23 1.46 6.39 -19.66
CA ASP A 23 0.69 7.63 -19.52
C ASP A 23 -0.05 7.73 -18.17
N VAL A 24 0.00 6.67 -17.34
CA VAL A 24 -0.68 6.63 -16.04
C VAL A 24 0.19 7.27 -14.97
N GLN A 25 -0.30 8.36 -14.37
CA GLN A 25 0.39 9.12 -13.32
C GLN A 25 -0.33 9.04 -11.97
N SER A 26 -1.60 8.61 -11.99
CA SER A 26 -2.46 8.51 -10.83
C SER A 26 -3.35 7.27 -10.91
N VAL A 27 -3.71 6.72 -9.76
CA VAL A 27 -4.71 5.65 -9.68
C VAL A 27 -6.06 6.08 -10.28
N PHE A 28 -6.33 7.39 -10.30
CA PHE A 28 -7.54 7.97 -10.87
C PHE A 28 -7.53 8.04 -12.40
N ASP A 29 -6.39 7.79 -13.06
CA ASP A 29 -6.30 7.66 -14.52
C ASP A 29 -6.82 6.28 -14.98
N LEU A 30 -6.96 5.33 -14.05
CA LEU A 30 -7.53 4.02 -14.32
C LEU A 30 -9.04 4.11 -14.54
N ARG A 31 -9.56 3.19 -15.37
CA ARG A 31 -11.00 3.04 -15.55
C ARG A 31 -11.70 2.81 -14.20
N PRO A 32 -12.85 3.46 -13.91
CA PRO A 32 -13.55 3.29 -12.64
C PRO A 32 -13.88 1.84 -12.26
N GLN A 33 -14.11 0.97 -13.26
CA GLN A 33 -14.34 -0.46 -13.01
C GLN A 33 -13.10 -1.15 -12.43
N LYS A 34 -11.89 -0.78 -12.86
CA LYS A 34 -10.64 -1.32 -12.33
C LYS A 34 -10.48 -0.98 -10.85
N LEU A 35 -10.82 0.25 -10.46
CA LEU A 35 -10.81 0.67 -9.05
C LEU A 35 -11.82 -0.13 -8.21
N LYS A 36 -13.01 -0.40 -8.76
CA LYS A 36 -14.02 -1.23 -8.08
C LYS A 36 -13.56 -2.68 -7.92
N GLU A 37 -12.94 -3.26 -8.95
CA GLU A 37 -12.36 -4.61 -8.89
C GLU A 37 -11.28 -4.70 -7.80
N ILE A 38 -10.35 -3.74 -7.78
CA ILE A 38 -9.29 -3.68 -6.75
C ILE A 38 -9.90 -3.56 -5.35
N LYS A 39 -10.85 -2.64 -5.17
CA LYS A 39 -11.55 -2.48 -3.89
C LYS A 39 -12.20 -3.79 -3.45
N ARG A 40 -12.96 -4.43 -4.34
CA ARG A 40 -13.68 -5.65 -4.04
C ARG A 40 -12.75 -6.81 -3.70
N PHE A 41 -11.63 -6.94 -4.43
CA PHE A 41 -10.62 -7.94 -4.13
C PHE A 41 -10.12 -7.84 -2.68
N PHE A 42 -9.77 -6.63 -2.22
CA PHE A 42 -9.27 -6.43 -0.85
C PHE A 42 -10.35 -6.54 0.23
N GLU A 43 -11.61 -6.28 -0.08
CA GLU A 43 -12.73 -6.54 0.84
C GLU A 43 -13.02 -8.05 0.97
N ASP A 44 -12.82 -8.82 -0.10
CA ASP A 44 -13.23 -10.22 -0.15
C ASP A 44 -12.12 -11.21 0.26
N TYR A 45 -10.83 -10.90 0.03
CA TYR A 45 -9.76 -11.90 0.12
C TYR A 45 -9.57 -12.54 1.52
N LYS A 46 -10.02 -11.86 2.58
CA LYS A 46 -9.93 -12.35 3.97
C LYS A 46 -11.26 -12.80 4.57
N LYS A 47 -12.35 -12.81 3.80
CA LYS A 47 -13.67 -13.22 4.31
C LYS A 47 -13.71 -14.65 4.83
N ASN A 48 -12.98 -15.56 4.17
CA ASN A 48 -12.89 -16.96 4.61
C ASN A 48 -12.11 -17.13 5.93
N GLU A 49 -11.39 -16.09 6.38
CA GLU A 49 -10.71 -16.07 7.68
C GLU A 49 -11.59 -15.49 8.80
N ASN A 50 -12.87 -15.21 8.53
CA ASN A 50 -13.77 -14.45 9.42
C ASN A 50 -13.19 -13.10 9.84
N LYS A 51 -12.43 -12.45 8.95
CA LYS A 51 -11.87 -11.11 9.15
C LYS A 51 -12.58 -10.12 8.25
N ASP A 52 -13.02 -9.02 8.82
CA ASP A 52 -13.56 -7.89 8.07
C ASP A 52 -12.43 -6.91 7.71
N VAL A 53 -12.33 -6.57 6.43
CA VAL A 53 -11.39 -5.57 5.91
C VAL A 53 -12.19 -4.40 5.35
N ALA A 54 -11.95 -3.20 5.87
CA ALA A 54 -12.56 -1.98 5.35
C ALA A 54 -11.60 -1.27 4.38
N VAL A 55 -12.02 -1.16 3.12
CA VAL A 55 -11.34 -0.33 2.11
C VAL A 55 -12.07 1.01 2.03
N ASP A 56 -11.48 2.04 2.63
CA ASP A 56 -12.01 3.42 2.59
C ASP A 56 -11.96 4.00 1.17
N LYS A 57 -10.92 4.80 0.92
CA LYS A 57 -10.75 5.74 -0.18
C LYS A 57 -9.38 5.51 -0.80
N PHE A 58 -9.31 5.63 -2.12
CA PHE A 58 -8.04 5.73 -2.83
C PHE A 58 -7.45 7.14 -2.65
N PHE A 59 -6.13 7.21 -2.50
CA PHE A 59 -5.39 8.46 -2.40
C PHE A 59 -4.55 8.71 -3.66
N GLY A 60 -4.12 9.96 -3.84
CA GLY A 60 -3.32 10.36 -4.98
C GLY A 60 -1.86 9.89 -4.85
N PRO A 61 -1.05 10.14 -5.90
CA PRO A 61 0.35 9.76 -5.93
C PRO A 61 1.20 10.50 -4.88
N GLU A 62 0.82 11.70 -4.47
CA GLU A 62 1.59 12.47 -3.47
C GLU A 62 1.48 11.87 -2.07
N GLU A 63 0.28 11.46 -1.65
CA GLU A 63 0.09 10.73 -0.40
C GLU A 63 0.82 9.39 -0.43
N ALA A 64 0.76 8.66 -1.56
CA ALA A 64 1.47 7.40 -1.73
C ALA A 64 2.99 7.59 -1.57
N LYS A 65 3.57 8.63 -2.19
CA LYS A 65 4.99 8.96 -2.06
C LYS A 65 5.37 9.27 -0.61
N GLU A 66 4.53 10.01 0.13
CA GLU A 66 4.81 10.34 1.52
C GLU A 66 4.76 9.12 2.44
N ILE A 67 3.81 8.21 2.23
CA ILE A 67 3.74 6.93 2.93
C ILE A 67 5.02 6.12 2.68
N CYS A 68 5.46 6.00 1.42
CA CYS A 68 6.72 5.31 1.08
C CYS A 68 7.94 5.95 1.78
N ARG A 69 8.04 7.28 1.77
CA ARG A 69 9.13 7.99 2.47
C ARG A 69 9.10 7.74 3.97
N THR A 70 7.92 7.76 4.57
CA THR A 70 7.74 7.49 6.00
C THR A 70 8.15 6.06 6.33
N ALA A 71 7.68 5.07 5.57
CA ALA A 71 8.04 3.67 5.76
C ALA A 71 9.56 3.44 5.64
N ALA A 72 10.21 4.05 4.65
CA ALA A 72 11.66 3.97 4.48
C ALA A 72 12.41 4.56 5.69
N ARG A 73 12.00 5.75 6.17
CA ARG A 73 12.60 6.37 7.36
C ARG A 73 12.43 5.50 8.60
N THR A 74 11.22 5.00 8.87
CA THR A 74 10.94 4.12 10.02
C THR A 74 11.81 2.85 9.99
N TYR A 75 12.01 2.26 8.81
CA TYR A 75 12.90 1.11 8.67
C TYR A 75 14.36 1.45 9.06
N GLU A 76 14.85 2.61 8.64
CA GLU A 76 16.20 3.06 8.97
C GLU A 76 16.39 3.40 10.45
N THR A 77 15.43 4.07 11.07
CA THR A 77 15.54 4.54 12.45
C THR A 77 15.21 3.46 13.46
N GLU A 78 14.26 2.57 13.17
CA GLU A 78 13.79 1.60 14.17
C GLU A 78 14.30 0.19 13.91
N VAL A 79 14.33 -0.25 12.65
CA VAL A 79 14.66 -1.63 12.33
C VAL A 79 16.18 -1.82 12.21
N LYS A 80 16.87 -1.00 11.40
CA LYS A 80 18.33 -1.10 11.25
C LYS A 80 19.07 -0.84 12.57
N ILE A 81 18.59 0.11 13.38
CA ILE A 81 19.20 0.41 14.69
C ILE A 81 19.03 -0.77 15.65
N LYS A 82 17.81 -1.32 15.81
CA LYS A 82 17.57 -2.49 16.67
C LYS A 82 18.39 -3.71 16.24
N GLN A 83 18.49 -3.99 14.94
CA GLN A 83 19.34 -5.07 14.42
C GLN A 83 20.82 -4.87 14.74
N ARG A 84 21.31 -3.62 14.70
CA ARG A 84 22.69 -3.31 15.08
C ARG A 84 22.96 -3.55 16.57
N PHE A 85 22.00 -3.28 17.45
CA PHE A 85 22.13 -3.57 18.89
C PHE A 85 22.04 -5.06 19.22
N ILE A 86 21.22 -5.84 18.50
CA ILE A 86 21.14 -7.29 18.68
C ILE A 86 22.45 -7.97 18.27
N ARG A 87 23.14 -7.44 17.26
CA ARG A 87 24.37 -8.04 16.71
C ARG A 87 25.64 -7.72 17.52
N ILE A 88 25.55 -6.88 18.55
CA ILE A 88 26.66 -6.50 19.45
C ILE A 88 26.58 -7.23 20.81
N LYS A 89 25.51 -8.01 21.06
CA LYS A 89 25.42 -8.95 22.19
C LYS A 89 25.75 -10.35 21.72
#